data_AF-A0A537UJG6-F1
#
_entry.id   AF-A0A537UJG6-F1
#
_cell.length_a   1.000
_cell.length_b   1.000
_cell.length_c   1.000
_cell.angle_alpha   90.00
_cell.angle_beta   90.00
_cell.angle_gamma   90.00
#
_symmetry.space_group_name_H-M   'P 1'
#
loop_
_entity.id
_entity.type
_entity.pdbx_description
1 polymer ?
#
loop_
_entity_poly.entity_id
_entity_poly.type
_entity_poly.pdbx_seq_one_letter_code
_entity_poly.pdbx_strand_id
1 'polypeptide(L)'
;MRFTSLIIELIRARPRLVVWLVLLLQAALWLILPLLLYRSPPGDLATLLAYGREYQVGTDLGPPLAFWLADIAFRAAGNNMFGVYLLAQLCSIVTLWALYLLARAVVGGQQAALAVLLTMTVTAFSSPSVEFGPLMLARPLWALLLLHSWQLMGQGRRNAWFA
;
A
#
# COMPACT_ATOMS: atom_id res chain seq x y z
N MET A 1 3.03 -19.58 36.32
CA MET A 1 3.31 -19.66 34.87
C MET A 1 2.50 -18.57 34.19
N ARG A 2 3.12 -17.47 33.74
CA ARG A 2 2.38 -16.42 33.04
C ARG A 2 2.14 -16.90 31.61
N PHE A 3 0.92 -17.32 31.30
CA PHE A 3 0.49 -17.58 29.93
C PHE A 3 0.51 -16.26 29.16
N THR A 4 1.62 -15.97 28.47
CA THR A 4 1.63 -14.93 27.46
C THR A 4 0.70 -15.36 26.33
N SER A 5 -0.17 -14.45 25.87
CA SER A 5 -1.04 -14.74 24.72
C SER A 5 -0.20 -15.18 23.52
N LEU A 6 -0.64 -16.22 22.81
CA LEU A 6 0.04 -16.79 21.63
C LEU A 6 0.31 -15.73 20.56
N ILE A 7 -0.55 -14.70 20.46
CA ILE A 7 -0.38 -13.56 19.56
C ILE A 7 0.88 -12.75 19.94
N ILE A 8 1.08 -12.51 21.23
CA ILE A 8 2.24 -11.76 21.74
C ILE A 8 3.53 -12.56 21.51
N GLU A 9 3.48 -13.87 21.72
CA GLU A 9 4.63 -14.75 21.45
C GLU A 9 4.96 -14.79 19.95
N LEU A 10 3.94 -14.82 19.08
CA LEU A 10 4.14 -14.80 17.64
C LEU A 10 4.76 -13.48 17.16
N ILE A 11 4.29 -12.33 17.67
CA ILE A 11 4.89 -11.02 17.40
C ILE A 11 6.35 -10.97 17.87
N ARG A 12 6.63 -11.56 19.04
CA ARG A 12 8.00 -11.59 19.60
C ARG A 12 8.93 -12.48 18.78
N ALA A 13 8.48 -13.67 18.42
CA ALA A 13 9.28 -14.69 17.76
C ALA A 13 9.47 -14.42 16.26
N ARG A 14 8.42 -13.97 15.56
CA ARG A 14 8.41 -13.79 14.10
C ARG A 14 7.63 -12.55 13.66
N PRO A 15 8.08 -11.33 14.00
CA PRO A 15 7.36 -10.08 13.69
C PRO A 15 7.12 -9.89 12.19
N ARG A 16 8.06 -10.33 11.34
CA ARG A 16 7.93 -10.26 9.88
C ARG A 16 6.75 -11.08 9.36
N LEU A 17 6.50 -12.26 9.92
CA LEU A 17 5.39 -13.12 9.49
C LEU A 17 4.05 -12.49 9.87
N VAL A 18 3.94 -11.93 11.07
CA VAL A 18 2.71 -11.25 11.51
C VAL A 18 2.36 -10.11 10.57
N VAL A 19 3.35 -9.28 10.21
CA VAL A 19 3.14 -8.18 9.25
C VAL A 19 2.66 -8.72 7.91
N TRP A 20 3.34 -9.70 7.31
CA TRP A 20 2.89 -10.28 6.05
C TRP A 20 1.48 -10.86 6.10
N LEU A 21 1.14 -11.58 7.17
CA LEU A 21 -0.19 -12.16 7.33
C LEU A 21 -1.26 -11.06 7.35
N VAL A 22 -1.03 -10.00 8.12
CA VAL A 22 -1.99 -8.90 8.25
C VAL A 22 -2.09 -8.07 6.96
N LEU A 23 -0.98 -7.81 6.27
CA LEU A 23 -0.99 -7.11 4.97
C LEU A 23 -1.76 -7.91 3.91
N LEU A 24 -1.51 -9.21 3.84
CA LEU A 24 -2.18 -10.08 2.88
C LEU A 24 -3.67 -10.25 3.22
N LEU A 25 -4.02 -10.35 4.50
CA LEU A 25 -5.41 -10.43 4.93
C LEU A 25 -6.17 -9.13 4.58
N GLN A 26 -5.58 -7.97 4.85
CA GLN A 26 -6.15 -6.68 4.48
C GLN A 26 -6.30 -6.55 2.96
N ALA A 27 -5.25 -6.88 2.21
CA ALA A 27 -5.27 -6.83 0.75
C ALA A 27 -6.32 -7.79 0.16
N ALA A 28 -6.41 -9.02 0.68
CA ALA A 28 -7.41 -9.99 0.24
C ALA A 28 -8.83 -9.51 0.55
N LEU A 29 -9.07 -8.97 1.76
CA LEU A 29 -10.37 -8.43 2.15
C LEU A 29 -10.81 -7.32 1.20
N TRP A 30 -9.92 -6.36 0.92
CA TRP A 30 -10.21 -5.21 0.05
C TRP A 30 -10.09 -5.51 -1.45
N LEU A 31 -9.61 -6.68 -1.85
CA LEU A 31 -9.71 -7.16 -3.22
C LEU A 31 -11.01 -7.93 -3.44
N ILE A 32 -11.36 -8.84 -2.53
CA ILE A 32 -12.50 -9.74 -2.65
C ILE A 32 -13.83 -8.99 -2.48
N LEU A 33 -13.92 -8.10 -1.47
CA LEU A 33 -15.14 -7.33 -1.23
C LEU A 33 -15.62 -6.54 -2.45
N PRO A 34 -14.81 -5.68 -3.09
CA PRO A 34 -15.27 -4.93 -4.25
C PRO A 34 -15.55 -5.82 -5.46
N LEU A 35 -14.80 -6.91 -5.66
CA LEU A 35 -15.08 -7.85 -6.75
C LEU A 35 -16.43 -8.54 -6.61
N LEU A 36 -16.86 -8.85 -5.39
CA LEU A 36 -18.13 -9.54 -5.15
C LEU A 36 -19.33 -8.59 -5.05
N LEU A 37 -19.14 -7.41 -4.45
CA LEU A 37 -20.24 -6.52 -4.08
C LEU A 37 -20.46 -5.39 -5.09
N TYR A 38 -19.42 -4.92 -5.78
CA TYR A 38 -19.54 -3.77 -6.69
C TYR A 38 -19.80 -4.24 -8.11
N ARG A 39 -20.99 -3.91 -8.61
CA ARG A 39 -21.39 -4.16 -10.02
C ARG A 39 -20.97 -3.03 -10.96
N SER A 40 -20.62 -1.87 -10.43
CA SER A 40 -20.13 -0.71 -11.15
C SER A 40 -18.88 -0.15 -10.46
N PRO A 41 -17.99 0.54 -11.20
CA PRO A 41 -16.77 1.11 -10.63
C PRO A 41 -17.13 2.14 -9.56
N PRO A 42 -16.62 2.02 -8.32
CA PRO A 42 -16.84 3.01 -7.28
C PRO A 42 -16.11 4.32 -7.52
N GLY A 43 -16.65 5.39 -6.93
CA GLY A 43 -16.02 6.71 -6.89
C GLY A 43 -15.67 7.23 -8.29
N ASP A 44 -14.49 7.84 -8.40
CA ASP A 44 -14.02 8.45 -9.65
C ASP A 44 -13.26 7.47 -10.58
N LEU A 45 -13.36 6.16 -10.36
CA LEU A 45 -12.63 5.17 -11.17
C LEU A 45 -12.99 5.22 -12.66
N ALA A 46 -14.27 5.50 -12.98
CA ALA A 46 -14.70 5.65 -14.36
C ALA A 46 -14.02 6.85 -15.03
N THR A 47 -14.02 8.00 -14.35
CA THR A 47 -13.32 9.22 -14.78
C THR A 47 -11.83 8.96 -14.93
N LEU A 48 -11.23 8.30 -13.94
CA LEU A 48 -9.81 7.99 -13.91
C LEU A 48 -9.38 7.11 -15.09
N LEU A 49 -10.19 6.13 -15.50
CA LEU A 49 -9.94 5.35 -16.71
C LEU A 49 -10.18 6.14 -17.99
N ALA A 50 -11.21 7.00 -18.04
CA ALA A 50 -11.48 7.83 -19.20
C ALA A 50 -10.27 8.72 -19.55
N TYR A 51 -9.74 9.44 -18.55
CA TYR A 51 -8.52 10.25 -18.71
C TYR A 51 -7.26 9.40 -18.87
N GLY A 52 -7.18 8.25 -18.19
CA GLY A 52 -6.05 7.32 -18.31
C GLY A 52 -5.83 6.83 -19.74
N ARG A 53 -6.91 6.62 -20.50
CA ARG A 53 -6.85 6.21 -21.91
C ARG A 53 -6.28 7.27 -22.85
N GLU A 54 -6.37 8.54 -22.48
CA GLU A 54 -5.92 9.67 -23.32
C GLU A 54 -4.43 9.97 -23.12
N TYR A 55 -3.81 9.44 -22.06
CA TYR A 55 -2.41 9.67 -21.72
C TYR A 55 -2.00 11.16 -21.69
N GLN A 56 -2.94 12.03 -21.30
CA GLN A 56 -2.72 13.47 -21.29
C GLN A 56 -1.79 13.90 -20.14
N VAL A 57 -0.98 14.92 -20.38
CA VAL A 57 -0.11 15.58 -19.38
C VAL A 57 -0.61 17.01 -19.17
N GLY A 58 -0.49 17.54 -17.95
CA GLY A 58 -0.80 18.95 -17.65
C GLY A 58 -2.28 19.23 -17.45
N THR A 59 -3.08 18.23 -17.07
CA THR A 59 -4.49 18.39 -16.70
C THR A 59 -4.64 19.00 -15.30
N ASP A 60 -5.77 19.67 -15.05
CA ASP A 60 -6.11 20.20 -13.71
C ASP A 60 -6.36 19.11 -12.65
N LEU A 61 -6.42 17.84 -13.07
CA LEU A 61 -6.61 16.66 -12.22
C LEU A 61 -5.34 16.22 -11.46
N GLY A 62 -4.21 16.90 -11.70
CA GLY A 62 -2.95 16.64 -11.02
C GLY A 62 -2.02 15.67 -11.77
N PRO A 63 -1.09 14.99 -11.06
CA PRO A 63 -0.06 14.18 -11.70
C PRO A 63 -0.65 13.00 -12.50
N PRO A 64 -0.24 12.81 -13.77
CA PRO A 64 -0.90 11.88 -14.68
C PRO A 64 -0.59 10.40 -14.41
N LEU A 65 0.44 10.12 -13.60
CA LEU A 65 0.97 8.77 -13.39
C LEU A 65 -0.10 7.80 -12.84
N ALA A 66 -0.99 8.27 -11.96
CA ALA A 66 -2.09 7.44 -11.45
C ALA A 66 -3.04 7.02 -12.58
N PHE A 67 -3.44 7.96 -13.43
CA PHE A 67 -4.35 7.70 -14.55
C PHE A 67 -3.75 6.70 -15.54
N TRP A 68 -2.46 6.86 -15.88
CA TRP A 68 -1.75 5.95 -16.77
C TRP A 68 -1.61 4.55 -16.20
N LEU A 69 -1.18 4.42 -14.93
CA LEU A 69 -1.02 3.10 -14.31
C LEU A 69 -2.35 2.36 -14.19
N ALA A 70 -3.44 3.07 -13.95
CA ALA A 70 -4.76 2.45 -13.89
C ALA A 70 -5.25 1.95 -15.24
N ASP A 71 -5.07 2.71 -16.34
CA ASP A 71 -5.40 2.23 -17.69
C ASP A 71 -4.56 1.01 -18.06
N ILE A 72 -3.26 1.04 -17.76
CA ILE A 72 -2.36 -0.11 -17.99
C ILE A 72 -2.84 -1.32 -17.19
N ALA A 73 -3.14 -1.16 -15.90
CA ALA A 73 -3.59 -2.26 -15.04
C ALA A 73 -4.95 -2.81 -15.49
N PHE A 74 -5.88 -1.94 -15.89
CA PHE A 74 -7.18 -2.31 -16.41
C PHE A 74 -7.06 -3.15 -17.69
N ARG A 75 -6.24 -2.72 -18.64
CA ARG A 75 -5.98 -3.44 -19.89
C ARG A 75 -5.22 -4.74 -19.68
N ALA A 76 -4.22 -4.75 -18.79
CA ALA A 76 -3.46 -5.95 -18.44
C ALA A 76 -4.34 -7.05 -17.83
N ALA A 77 -5.41 -6.67 -17.13
CA ALA A 77 -6.40 -7.60 -16.58
C ALA A 77 -7.52 -7.97 -17.58
N GLY A 78 -7.35 -7.70 -18.88
CA GLY A 78 -8.34 -8.02 -19.91
C GLY A 78 -9.54 -7.06 -19.93
N ASN A 79 -9.29 -5.76 -19.70
CA ASN A 79 -10.32 -4.72 -19.55
C ASN A 79 -11.27 -4.99 -18.37
N ASN A 80 -10.70 -5.44 -17.25
CA ASN A 80 -11.45 -5.74 -16.03
C ASN A 80 -10.95 -4.88 -14.86
N MET A 81 -11.89 -4.40 -14.05
CA MET A 81 -11.62 -3.64 -12.81
C MET A 81 -10.75 -4.40 -11.81
N PHE A 82 -10.70 -5.74 -11.91
CA PHE A 82 -9.77 -6.57 -11.15
C PHE A 82 -8.33 -6.01 -11.16
N GLY A 83 -7.82 -5.57 -12.31
CA GLY A 83 -6.46 -5.04 -12.42
C GLY A 83 -6.26 -3.77 -11.60
N VAL A 84 -7.24 -2.87 -11.60
CA VAL A 84 -7.19 -1.60 -10.87
C VAL A 84 -7.28 -1.84 -9.36
N TYR A 85 -8.14 -2.76 -8.92
CA TYR A 85 -8.22 -3.15 -7.51
C TYR A 85 -6.95 -3.82 -7.03
N LEU A 86 -6.35 -4.71 -7.84
CA LEU A 86 -5.09 -5.34 -7.53
C LEU A 86 -3.97 -4.31 -7.41
N LEU A 87 -3.90 -3.33 -8.32
CA LEU A 87 -2.94 -2.23 -8.26
C LEU A 87 -3.08 -1.43 -6.97
N ALA A 88 -4.30 -1.12 -6.55
CA ALA A 88 -4.55 -0.43 -5.28
C ALA A 88 -4.05 -1.24 -4.07
N GLN A 89 -4.28 -2.57 -4.06
CA GLN A 89 -3.76 -3.43 -2.99
C GLN A 89 -2.23 -3.49 -2.98
N LEU A 90 -1.59 -3.54 -4.15
CA LEU A 90 -0.13 -3.49 -4.24
C LEU A 90 0.42 -2.17 -3.67
N CYS A 91 -0.22 -1.03 -3.95
CA CYS A 91 0.15 0.25 -3.34
C CYS A 91 0.05 0.21 -1.81
N SER A 92 -1.04 -0.34 -1.26
CA SER A 92 -1.20 -0.52 0.20
C SER A 92 -0.12 -1.41 0.80
N ILE A 93 0.15 -2.57 0.20
CA ILE A 93 1.17 -3.51 0.66
C ILE A 93 2.55 -2.83 0.66
N VAL A 94 2.93 -2.17 -0.43
CA VAL A 94 4.22 -1.48 -0.55
C VAL A 94 4.34 -0.38 0.50
N THR A 95 3.28 0.41 0.71
CA THR A 95 3.26 1.48 1.73
C THR A 95 3.55 0.93 3.12
N LEU A 96 2.76 -0.06 3.56
CA LEU A 96 2.87 -0.59 4.92
C LEU A 96 4.12 -1.44 5.11
N TRP A 97 4.62 -2.09 4.05
CA TRP A 97 5.90 -2.79 4.08
C TRP A 97 7.08 -1.83 4.19
N ALA A 98 7.09 -0.74 3.42
CA ALA A 98 8.11 0.30 3.53
C ALA A 98 8.09 0.92 4.94
N LEU A 99 6.90 1.19 5.49
CA LEU A 99 6.73 1.64 6.87
C LEU A 99 7.30 0.63 7.87
N TYR A 100 7.04 -0.67 7.70
CA TYR A 100 7.61 -1.71 8.55
C TYR A 100 9.15 -1.72 8.51
N LEU A 101 9.73 -1.61 7.32
CA LEU A 101 11.19 -1.57 7.16
C LEU A 101 11.79 -0.34 7.85
N LEU A 102 11.15 0.82 7.69
CA LEU A 102 11.55 2.06 8.34
C LEU A 102 11.46 1.94 9.87
N ALA A 103 10.30 1.54 10.38
CA ALA A 103 10.10 1.36 11.83
C ALA A 103 11.07 0.33 12.40
N ARG A 104 11.33 -0.77 11.68
CA ARG A 104 12.30 -1.79 12.12
C ARG A 104 13.71 -1.23 12.24
N ALA A 105 14.09 -0.32 11.35
CA ALA A 105 15.38 0.35 11.38
C ALA A 105 15.52 1.37 12.52
N VAL A 106 14.41 1.89 13.05
CA VAL A 106 14.41 2.92 14.13
C VAL A 106 14.19 2.29 15.51
N VAL A 107 13.19 1.43 15.68
CA VAL A 107 12.73 0.93 16.99
C VAL A 107 12.87 -0.60 17.16
N GLY A 108 13.36 -1.31 16.15
CA GLY A 108 13.53 -2.77 16.18
C GLY A 108 12.29 -3.56 15.72
N GLY A 109 12.46 -4.88 15.55
CA GLY A 109 11.49 -5.72 14.83
C GLY A 109 10.11 -5.87 15.48
N GLN A 110 10.06 -6.00 16.81
CA GLN A 110 8.80 -6.21 17.54
C GLN A 110 7.97 -4.93 17.58
N GLN A 111 8.60 -3.79 17.89
CA GLN A 111 7.95 -2.49 17.91
C GLN A 111 7.51 -2.05 16.51
N ALA A 112 8.26 -2.41 15.46
CA ALA A 112 7.86 -2.15 14.09
C ALA A 112 6.57 -2.89 13.68
N ALA A 113 6.38 -4.13 14.14
CA ALA A 113 5.13 -4.84 13.89
C ALA A 113 3.95 -4.12 14.56
N LEU A 114 4.12 -3.67 15.80
CA LEU A 114 3.09 -2.87 16.50
C LEU A 114 2.82 -1.55 15.79
N ALA A 115 3.84 -0.86 15.29
CA ALA A 115 3.69 0.38 14.53
C ALA A 115 2.80 0.18 13.28
N VAL A 116 2.99 -0.91 12.53
CA VAL A 116 2.14 -1.23 11.38
C VAL A 116 0.70 -1.53 11.82
N LEU A 117 0.51 -2.36 12.84
CA LEU A 117 -0.82 -2.70 13.34
C LEU A 117 -1.60 -1.45 13.81
N LEU A 118 -0.93 -0.54 14.52
CA LEU A 118 -1.53 0.73 14.94
C LEU A 118 -1.82 1.63 13.74
N THR A 119 -0.92 1.71 12.77
CA THR A 119 -1.14 2.51 11.55
C THR A 119 -2.36 2.03 10.78
N MET A 120 -2.61 0.71 10.74
CA MET A 120 -3.80 0.14 10.12
C MET A 120 -5.12 0.51 10.81
N THR A 121 -5.09 1.03 12.04
CA THR A 121 -6.30 1.57 12.70
C THR A 121 -6.57 3.02 12.30
N VAL A 122 -5.59 3.71 11.73
CA VAL A 122 -5.77 5.08 11.23
C VAL A 122 -6.63 5.04 9.98
N THR A 123 -7.70 5.83 9.98
CA THR A 123 -8.73 5.85 8.91
C THR A 123 -8.14 6.02 7.52
N ALA A 124 -7.08 6.84 7.38
CA ALA A 124 -6.39 7.03 6.10
C ALA A 124 -5.81 5.72 5.51
N PHE A 125 -5.42 4.76 6.35
CA PHE A 125 -4.82 3.48 5.96
C PHE A 125 -5.77 2.29 6.14
N SER A 126 -6.87 2.48 6.89
CA SER A 126 -7.90 1.47 7.12
C SER A 126 -9.07 1.56 6.13
N SER A 127 -9.24 2.73 5.49
CA SER A 127 -10.33 2.98 4.54
C SER A 127 -10.32 2.01 3.37
N PRO A 128 -11.48 1.77 2.73
CA PRO A 128 -11.58 0.93 1.55
C PRO A 128 -10.54 1.35 0.52
N SER A 129 -9.53 0.51 0.30
CA SER A 129 -8.50 0.71 -0.73
C SER A 129 -9.05 0.42 -2.13
N VAL A 130 -10.35 0.61 -2.33
CA VAL A 130 -11.07 0.26 -3.55
C VAL A 130 -10.93 1.37 -4.59
N GLU A 131 -10.82 2.62 -4.12
CA GLU A 131 -10.64 3.79 -4.96
C GLU A 131 -9.16 4.02 -5.23
N PHE A 132 -8.66 3.42 -6.30
CA PHE A 132 -7.35 3.77 -6.83
C PHE A 132 -7.37 5.22 -7.34
N GLY A 133 -6.35 6.01 -7.00
CA GLY A 133 -6.23 7.40 -7.41
C GLY A 133 -4.87 8.01 -7.04
N PRO A 134 -4.65 9.30 -7.34
CA PRO A 134 -3.37 9.97 -7.07
C PRO A 134 -2.91 9.87 -5.62
N LEU A 135 -3.83 10.02 -4.65
CA LEU A 135 -3.51 9.88 -3.24
C LEU A 135 -3.09 8.45 -2.86
N MET A 136 -3.73 7.45 -3.46
CA MET A 136 -3.42 6.05 -3.20
C MET A 136 -2.03 5.67 -3.72
N LEU A 137 -1.70 6.15 -4.92
CA LEU A 137 -0.38 5.98 -5.53
C LEU A 137 0.71 6.79 -4.82
N ALA A 138 0.39 7.95 -4.26
CA ALA A 138 1.36 8.78 -3.54
C ALA A 138 1.85 8.11 -2.26
N ARG A 139 1.02 7.31 -1.57
CA ARG A 139 1.36 6.63 -0.31
C ARG A 139 2.64 5.78 -0.40
N PRO A 140 2.78 4.82 -1.34
CA PRO A 140 4.00 4.02 -1.44
C PRO A 140 5.20 4.87 -1.85
N LEU A 141 5.02 5.88 -2.70
CA LEU A 141 6.10 6.78 -3.11
C LEU A 141 6.67 7.56 -1.92
N TRP A 142 5.80 8.14 -1.09
CA TRP A 142 6.20 8.83 0.13
C TRP A 142 6.83 7.89 1.16
N ALA A 143 6.25 6.70 1.36
CA ALA A 143 6.80 5.72 2.30
C ALA A 143 8.19 5.23 1.89
N LEU A 144 8.41 4.99 0.59
CA LEU A 144 9.72 4.64 0.04
C LEU A 144 10.69 5.82 0.14
N LEU A 145 10.26 7.05 -0.16
CA LEU A 145 11.11 8.23 -0.01
C LEU A 145 11.59 8.39 1.44
N LEU A 146 10.70 8.23 2.42
CA LEU A 146 11.04 8.27 3.84
C LEU A 146 11.99 7.14 4.24
N LEU A 147 11.76 5.92 3.74
CA LEU A 147 12.64 4.79 3.99
C LEU A 147 14.06 5.04 3.46
N HIS A 148 14.20 5.45 2.20
CA HIS A 148 15.52 5.67 1.59
C HIS A 148 16.22 6.90 2.19
N SER A 149 15.49 7.98 2.48
CA SER A 149 16.04 9.15 3.15
C SER A 149 16.58 8.81 4.55
N TRP A 150 15.89 7.95 5.31
CA TRP A 150 16.40 7.44 6.59
C TRP A 150 17.65 6.56 6.41
N GLN A 151 17.70 5.71 5.40
CA GLN A 151 18.89 4.89 5.13
C GLN A 151 20.12 5.74 4.80
N LEU A 152 19.93 6.86 4.10
CA LEU A 152 21.00 7.78 3.73
C LEU A 152 21.47 8.61 4.92
N MET A 153 20.53 9.31 5.57
CA MET A 153 20.84 10.28 6.63
C MET A 153 21.07 9.59 7.98
N GLY A 154 20.19 8.65 8.35
CA GLY A 154 20.21 7.98 9.64
C GLY A 154 21.22 6.83 9.72
N GLN A 155 21.44 6.10 8.62
CA GLN A 155 22.37 4.95 8.60
C GLN A 155 23.67 5.18 7.81
N GLY A 156 23.84 6.34 7.19
CA GLY A 156 25.04 6.68 6.41
C GLY A 156 25.23 5.85 5.14
N ARG A 157 24.20 5.15 4.65
CA ARG A 157 24.28 4.28 3.46
C ARG A 157 24.15 5.09 2.19
N ARG A 158 25.27 5.64 1.70
CA ARG A 158 25.33 6.51 0.51
C ARG A 158 24.78 5.87 -0.78
N ASN A 159 24.76 4.54 -0.88
CA ASN A 159 24.26 3.82 -2.06
C ASN A 159 22.75 3.53 -2.04
N ALA A 160 22.00 3.93 -1.01
CA ALA A 160 20.58 3.61 -0.88
C ALA A 160 19.67 4.28 -1.93
N TRP A 161 20.17 5.22 -2.73
CA TRP A 161 19.40 5.78 -3.88
C TRP A 161 19.34 4.83 -5.09
N PHE A 162 20.28 3.89 -5.22
CA PHE A 162 20.49 3.11 -6.45
C PHE A 162 20.23 1.60 -6.29
N ALA A 163 19.78 1.15 -5.12
CA ALA A 163 19.53 -0.26 -4.79
C ALA A 163 18.05 -0.52 -4.57
#